data_AF-A0A961K7J7-F1
#
_entry.id   AF-A0A961K7J7-F1
#
_cell.length_a   1.000
_cell.length_b   1.000
_cell.length_c   1.000
_cell.angle_alpha   90.00
_cell.angle_beta   90.00
_cell.angle_gamma   90.00
#
_symmetry.space_group_name_H-M   'P 1'
#
loop_
_entity.id
_entity.type
_entity.pdbx_description
1 polymer ?
#
loop_
_entity_poly.entity_id
_entity_poly.type
_entity_poly.pdbx_seq_one_letter_code
_entity_poly.pdbx_strand_id
1 'polypeptide(L)'
;MTALSAFLRKTPGEALREYFDRPEIGLPTEFDWSVPEAELSRPLLGAIEKMSRVQRDRISNDAERVHALSDEPGQAAVYSVAEDPVFLDGLANPHARSLWMFLNAQDRFRHAEEVRFTEDRRRGRMWAGYMTDAGCVMQRDAVTRHAFISAIKEFSGAAHAH
;
A
#
# COMPACT_ATOMS: atom_id res chain seq x y z
N MET A 1 -10.62 11.25 -0.87
CA MET A 1 -11.76 10.30 -0.72
C MET A 1 -11.40 8.84 -1.05
N THR A 2 -10.14 8.50 -1.35
CA THR A 2 -9.76 7.18 -1.88
C THR A 2 -9.25 6.19 -0.82
N ALA A 3 -8.44 6.63 0.15
CA ALA A 3 -7.81 5.73 1.12
C ALA A 3 -8.78 5.13 2.14
N LEU A 4 -9.64 5.95 2.77
CA LEU A 4 -10.64 5.46 3.74
C LEU A 4 -11.60 4.45 3.11
N SER A 5 -12.11 4.73 1.91
CA SER A 5 -12.98 3.79 1.20
C SER A 5 -12.24 2.49 0.84
N ALA A 6 -10.98 2.58 0.41
CA ALA A 6 -10.16 1.40 0.14
C ALA A 6 -9.90 0.59 1.43
N PHE A 7 -9.59 1.26 2.54
CA PHE A 7 -9.38 0.66 3.84
C PHE A 7 -10.63 -0.11 4.31
N LEU A 8 -11.80 0.53 4.33
CA LEU A 8 -13.05 -0.12 4.76
C LEU A 8 -13.51 -1.27 3.84
N ARG A 9 -13.19 -1.20 2.54
CA ARG A 9 -13.63 -2.22 1.57
C ARG A 9 -12.67 -3.40 1.43
N LYS A 10 -11.36 -3.16 1.59
CA LYS A 10 -10.33 -4.18 1.32
C LYS A 10 -9.79 -4.84 2.59
N THR A 11 -9.97 -4.22 3.75
CA THR A 11 -9.52 -4.80 5.01
C THR A 11 -10.52 -5.85 5.49
N PRO A 12 -10.08 -7.04 5.94
CA PRO A 12 -10.98 -8.04 6.46
C PRO A 12 -11.80 -7.54 7.66
N GLY A 13 -13.03 -8.02 7.79
CA GLY A 13 -13.98 -7.61 8.83
C GLY A 13 -13.43 -7.77 10.25
N GLU A 14 -12.75 -8.89 10.54
CA GLU A 14 -12.11 -9.14 11.84
C GLU A 14 -11.02 -8.12 12.15
N ALA A 15 -10.19 -7.76 11.17
CA ALA A 15 -9.12 -6.79 11.34
C ALA A 15 -9.67 -5.35 11.49
N LEU A 16 -10.76 -5.03 10.78
CA LEU A 16 -11.49 -3.77 10.99
C LEU A 16 -12.07 -3.70 12.40
N ARG A 17 -12.64 -4.80 12.90
CA ARG A 17 -13.16 -4.87 14.26
C ARG A 17 -12.07 -4.66 15.30
N GLU A 18 -10.92 -5.32 15.16
CA GLU A 18 -9.76 -5.11 16.04
C GLU A 18 -9.31 -3.63 16.06
N TYR A 19 -9.31 -2.96 14.91
CA TYR A 19 -9.01 -1.53 14.82
C TYR A 19 -10.05 -0.67 15.56
N PHE A 20 -11.35 -0.90 15.31
CA PHE A 20 -12.43 -0.07 15.85
C PHE A 20 -12.77 -0.37 17.32
N ASP A 21 -12.42 -1.54 17.85
CA ASP A 21 -12.57 -1.91 19.26
C ASP A 21 -11.62 -1.11 20.16
N ARG A 22 -10.63 -0.42 19.59
CA ARG A 22 -9.71 0.45 20.33
C ARG A 22 -10.43 1.70 20.89
N PRO A 23 -10.37 1.96 22.21
CA PRO A 23 -11.09 3.07 22.83
C PRO A 23 -10.77 4.44 22.22
N GLU A 24 -9.54 4.64 21.75
CA GLU A 24 -9.10 5.88 21.12
C GLU A 24 -9.76 6.16 19.76
N ILE A 25 -10.31 5.15 19.08
CA ILE A 25 -11.05 5.36 17.83
C ILE A 25 -12.44 5.89 18.15
N GLY A 26 -13.09 5.30 19.17
CA GLY A 26 -14.37 5.75 19.68
C GLY A 26 -15.51 5.53 18.69
N LEU A 27 -15.52 4.38 18.00
CA LEU A 27 -16.68 3.91 17.24
C LEU A 27 -17.86 3.74 18.21
N PRO A 28 -19.10 4.09 17.83
CA PRO A 28 -20.27 3.84 18.66
C PRO A 28 -20.37 2.36 19.06
N THR A 29 -20.57 2.10 20.35
CA THR A 29 -20.64 0.74 20.95
C THR A 29 -21.77 -0.13 20.39
N GLU A 30 -22.78 0.49 19.78
CA GLU A 30 -23.96 -0.16 19.20
C GLU A 30 -23.76 -0.53 17.71
N PHE A 31 -22.54 -0.45 17.17
CA PHE A 31 -22.30 -0.83 15.79
C PHE A 31 -22.54 -2.33 15.57
N ASP A 32 -23.39 -2.66 14.60
CA ASP A 32 -23.74 -4.03 14.26
C ASP A 32 -22.66 -4.70 13.40
N TRP A 33 -21.86 -5.55 14.04
CA TRP A 33 -20.83 -6.37 13.38
C TRP A 33 -21.37 -7.68 12.78
N SER A 34 -22.67 -7.97 12.93
CA SER A 34 -23.28 -9.20 12.41
C SER A 34 -23.58 -9.14 10.90
N VAL A 35 -23.51 -7.94 10.31
CA VAL A 35 -23.70 -7.76 8.87
C VAL A 35 -22.62 -8.50 8.06
N PRO A 36 -22.94 -9.02 6.86
CA PRO A 36 -21.96 -9.69 6.02
C PRO A 36 -20.77 -8.79 5.69
N GLU A 37 -19.57 -9.39 5.62
CA GLU A 37 -18.33 -8.64 5.42
C GLU A 37 -18.33 -7.78 4.15
N ALA A 38 -18.91 -8.29 3.06
CA ALA A 38 -19.06 -7.56 1.80
C ALA A 38 -19.92 -6.28 1.94
N GLU A 39 -20.77 -6.21 2.96
CA GLU A 39 -21.69 -5.11 3.22
C GLU A 39 -21.19 -4.15 4.31
N LEU A 40 -20.18 -4.54 5.11
CA LEU A 40 -19.66 -3.76 6.26
C LEU A 40 -19.21 -2.32 5.91
N SER A 41 -18.68 -2.12 4.71
CA SER A 41 -18.05 -0.84 4.34
C SER A 41 -19.00 0.36 4.41
N ARG A 42 -20.27 0.18 4.01
CA ARG A 42 -21.26 1.27 3.95
C ARG A 42 -21.79 1.65 5.33
N PRO A 43 -22.22 0.72 6.20
CA PRO A 43 -22.56 1.02 7.58
C PRO A 43 -21.39 1.64 8.35
N LEU A 44 -20.16 1.14 8.19
CA LEU A 44 -18.98 1.72 8.85
C LEU A 44 -18.78 3.17 8.44
N LEU A 45 -18.85 3.48 7.13
CA LEU A 45 -18.73 4.86 6.67
C LEU A 45 -19.82 5.76 7.27
N GLY A 46 -21.07 5.29 7.33
CA GLY A 46 -22.18 6.03 7.93
C GLY A 46 -22.04 6.22 9.45
N ALA A 47 -21.41 5.28 10.16
CA ALA A 47 -21.07 5.43 11.57
C ALA A 47 -19.96 6.47 11.76
N ILE A 48 -18.91 6.41 10.93
CA ILE A 48 -17.79 7.36 10.94
C ILE A 48 -18.29 8.78 10.69
N GLU A 49 -19.21 9.00 9.73
CA GLU A 49 -19.79 10.31 9.43
C GLU A 49 -20.49 10.98 10.62
N LYS A 50 -21.00 10.20 11.58
CA LYS A 50 -21.64 10.70 12.80
C LYS A 50 -20.65 11.02 13.92
N MET A 51 -19.38 10.62 13.78
CA MET A 51 -18.34 10.89 14.78
C MET A 51 -17.86 12.34 14.71
N SER A 52 -17.20 12.79 15.78
CA SER A 52 -16.60 14.12 15.82
C SER A 52 -15.57 14.30 14.71
N ARG A 53 -15.31 15.55 14.30
CA ARG A 53 -14.28 15.86 13.28
C ARG A 53 -12.91 15.29 13.67
N VAL A 54 -12.53 15.39 14.94
CA VAL A 54 -11.22 14.88 15.44
C VAL A 54 -11.11 13.37 15.28
N GLN A 55 -12.18 12.62 15.59
CA GLN A 55 -12.22 11.18 15.40
C GLN A 55 -12.16 10.78 13.93
N ARG A 56 -12.92 11.48 13.08
CA ARG A 56 -12.90 11.25 11.62
C ARG A 56 -11.53 11.54 11.00
N ASP A 57 -10.88 12.63 11.41
CA ASP A 57 -9.54 12.98 10.95
C ASP A 57 -8.52 11.91 11.37
N ARG A 58 -8.61 11.40 12.61
CA ARG A 58 -7.78 10.27 13.09
C ARG A 58 -7.95 9.03 12.21
N ILE A 59 -9.20 8.59 12.01
CA ILE A 59 -9.50 7.40 11.19
C ILE A 59 -9.02 7.60 9.74
N SER A 60 -9.20 8.80 9.20
CA SER A 60 -8.75 9.11 7.84
C SER A 60 -7.22 9.03 7.74
N ASN A 61 -6.49 9.59 8.71
CA ASN A 61 -5.03 9.52 8.75
C ASN A 61 -4.53 8.07 8.89
N ASP A 62 -5.14 7.28 9.77
CA ASP A 62 -4.77 5.88 9.95
C ASP A 62 -5.02 5.07 8.68
N ALA A 63 -6.18 5.26 8.05
CA ALA A 63 -6.52 4.64 6.78
C ALA A 63 -5.57 5.03 5.65
N GLU A 64 -5.12 6.29 5.60
CA GLU A 64 -4.11 6.74 4.64
C GLU A 64 -2.78 6.03 4.82
N ARG A 65 -2.30 5.93 6.07
CA ARG A 65 -1.04 5.26 6.41
C ARG A 65 -1.08 3.77 6.06
N VAL A 66 -2.14 3.07 6.46
CA VAL A 66 -2.34 1.65 6.13
C VAL A 66 -2.44 1.47 4.62
N HIS A 67 -3.20 2.32 3.93
CA HIS A 67 -3.38 2.22 2.49
C HIS A 67 -2.08 2.43 1.73
N ALA A 68 -1.23 3.37 2.15
CA ALA A 68 0.05 3.70 1.52
C ALA A 68 1.05 2.54 1.55
N LEU A 69 0.91 1.62 2.51
CA LEU A 69 1.72 0.40 2.60
C LEU A 69 1.04 -0.84 2.00
N SER A 70 -0.18 -0.72 1.47
CA SER A 70 -0.94 -1.86 0.94
C SER A 70 -0.77 -2.11 -0.57
N ASP A 71 0.01 -1.29 -1.26
CA ASP A 71 0.40 -1.52 -2.66
C ASP A 71 1.71 -2.32 -2.76
N GLU A 72 2.13 -2.69 -3.97
CA GLU A 72 3.31 -3.54 -4.15
C GLU A 72 4.60 -2.94 -3.53
N PRO A 73 4.97 -1.66 -3.78
CA PRO A 73 6.14 -1.08 -3.11
C PRO A 73 5.96 -0.96 -1.59
N GLY A 74 4.73 -0.66 -1.13
CA GLY A 74 4.38 -0.63 0.29
C GLY A 74 4.58 -1.98 0.97
N GLN A 75 4.15 -3.06 0.33
CA GLN A 75 4.35 -4.42 0.83
C GLN A 75 5.84 -4.77 0.83
N ALA A 76 6.61 -4.42 -0.19
CA ALA A 76 8.06 -4.61 -0.17
C ALA A 76 8.73 -3.93 1.04
N ALA A 77 8.29 -2.72 1.38
CA ALA A 77 8.75 -2.02 2.58
C ALA A 77 8.33 -2.76 3.87
N VAL A 78 7.08 -3.21 3.97
CA VAL A 78 6.59 -4.02 5.11
C VAL A 78 7.42 -5.29 5.29
N TYR A 79 7.70 -6.04 4.22
CA TYR A 79 8.49 -7.26 4.29
C TYR A 79 9.95 -7.02 4.66
N SER A 80 10.54 -5.90 4.25
CA SER A 80 11.93 -5.57 4.61
C SER A 80 12.16 -5.35 6.10
N VAL A 81 11.09 -5.05 6.85
CA VAL A 81 11.15 -4.74 8.29
C VAL A 81 10.38 -5.74 9.13
N ALA A 82 9.76 -6.75 8.52
CA ALA A 82 8.98 -7.76 9.21
C ALA A 82 9.88 -8.67 10.05
N GLU A 83 9.47 -8.91 11.29
CA GLU A 83 10.15 -9.88 12.16
C GLU A 83 9.88 -11.31 11.71
N ASP A 84 8.63 -11.60 11.37
CA ASP A 84 8.20 -12.89 10.83
C ASP A 84 7.41 -12.69 9.52
N PRO A 85 8.09 -12.74 8.37
CA PRO A 85 7.44 -12.69 7.05
C PRO A 85 6.40 -13.80 6.83
N VAL A 86 6.61 -14.99 7.40
CA VAL A 86 5.73 -16.16 7.20
C VAL A 86 4.39 -15.94 7.90
N PHE A 87 4.42 -15.34 9.09
CA PHE A 87 3.20 -14.90 9.77
C PHE A 87 2.40 -13.91 8.89
N LEU A 88 3.07 -12.93 8.26
CA LEU A 88 2.41 -11.96 7.40
C LEU A 88 1.80 -12.61 6.15
N ASP A 89 2.44 -13.63 5.57
CA ASP A 89 1.89 -14.40 4.45
C ASP A 89 0.57 -15.11 4.80
N GLY A 90 0.36 -15.42 6.08
CA GLY A 90 -0.90 -16.00 6.57
C GLY A 90 -2.06 -15.02 6.62
N LEU A 91 -1.81 -13.71 6.51
CA LEU A 91 -2.85 -12.69 6.52
C LEU A 91 -3.52 -12.55 5.15
N ALA A 92 -4.84 -12.36 5.15
CA ALA A 92 -5.68 -12.49 3.96
C ALA A 92 -5.25 -11.63 2.76
N ASN A 93 -4.74 -10.41 2.99
CA ASN A 93 -4.37 -9.48 1.92
C ASN A 93 -3.38 -8.38 2.38
N PRO A 94 -2.86 -7.54 1.48
CA PRO A 94 -1.97 -6.42 1.82
C PRO A 94 -2.52 -5.42 2.84
N HIS A 95 -3.83 -5.15 2.82
CA HIS A 95 -4.48 -4.27 3.79
C HIS A 95 -4.47 -4.88 5.19
N ALA A 96 -4.72 -6.19 5.30
CA ALA A 96 -4.63 -6.93 6.56
C ALA A 96 -3.20 -6.91 7.11
N ARG A 97 -2.18 -7.16 6.26
CA ARG A 97 -0.75 -7.08 6.64
C ARG A 97 -0.36 -5.70 7.16
N SER A 98 -0.72 -4.67 6.40
CA SER A 98 -0.42 -3.28 6.75
C SER A 98 -1.12 -2.87 8.05
N LEU A 99 -2.40 -3.22 8.22
CA LEU A 99 -3.14 -2.92 9.44
C LEU A 99 -2.59 -3.68 10.64
N TRP A 100 -2.26 -4.97 10.49
CA TRP A 100 -1.67 -5.74 11.58
C TRP A 100 -0.35 -5.12 12.07
N MET A 101 0.52 -4.72 11.14
CA MET A 101 1.77 -4.01 11.47
C MET A 101 1.50 -2.68 12.17
N PHE A 102 0.51 -1.92 11.70
CA PHE A 102 0.08 -0.66 12.31
C PHE A 102 -0.37 -0.85 13.77
N LEU A 103 -1.12 -1.93 14.03
CA LEU A 103 -1.72 -2.23 15.32
C LEU A 103 -0.72 -2.85 16.32
N ASN A 104 0.11 -3.78 15.85
CA ASN A 104 0.88 -4.69 16.70
C ASN A 104 2.39 -4.47 16.66
N ALA A 105 2.91 -3.74 15.66
CA ALA A 105 4.34 -3.51 15.45
C ALA A 105 4.63 -2.06 15.03
N GLN A 106 4.12 -1.09 15.80
CA GLN A 106 4.08 0.32 15.39
C GLN A 106 5.46 0.91 15.02
N ASP A 107 6.53 0.53 15.72
CA ASP A 107 7.89 1.02 15.40
C ASP A 107 8.36 0.50 14.04
N ARG A 108 8.07 -0.77 13.71
CA ARG A 108 8.39 -1.36 12.41
C ARG A 108 7.49 -0.80 11.31
N PHE A 109 6.21 -0.56 11.61
CA PHE A 109 5.31 0.10 10.68
C PHE A 109 5.85 1.49 10.29
N ARG A 110 6.29 2.29 11.27
CA ARG A 110 6.94 3.60 11.00
C ARG A 110 8.20 3.43 10.16
N HIS A 111 9.02 2.42 10.44
CA HIS A 111 10.21 2.15 9.63
C HIS A 111 9.85 1.75 8.18
N ALA A 112 8.79 0.98 7.97
CA ALA A 112 8.28 0.70 6.62
C ALA A 112 7.79 1.97 5.90
N GLU A 113 7.16 2.92 6.62
CA GLU A 113 6.79 4.22 6.06
C GLU A 113 8.03 5.02 5.60
N GLU A 114 9.13 4.98 6.36
CA GLU A 114 10.41 5.61 5.99
C GLU A 114 11.05 4.96 4.75
N VAL A 115 11.04 3.62 4.70
CA VAL A 115 11.51 2.86 3.53
C VAL A 115 10.67 3.21 2.30
N ARG A 116 9.33 3.25 2.44
CA ARG A 116 8.41 3.64 1.37
C ARG A 116 8.68 5.05 0.87
N PHE A 117 8.84 6.02 1.79
CA PHE A 117 9.16 7.40 1.45
C PHE A 117 10.47 7.53 0.68
N THR A 118 11.49 6.77 1.10
CA THR A 118 12.79 6.73 0.44
C THR A 118 12.69 6.11 -0.95
N GLU A 119 11.95 5.01 -1.09
CA GLU A 119 11.71 4.35 -2.38
C GLU A 119 10.91 5.23 -3.34
N ASP A 120 9.87 5.94 -2.91
CA ASP A 120 9.14 6.87 -3.78
C ASP A 120 10.03 8.00 -4.28
N ARG A 121 10.88 8.54 -3.41
CA ARG A 121 11.84 9.59 -3.78
C ARG A 121 12.96 9.06 -4.68
N ARG A 122 13.38 7.79 -4.51
CA ARG A 122 14.34 7.09 -5.36
C ARG A 122 13.75 6.79 -6.74
N ARG A 123 12.54 6.24 -6.80
CA ARG A 123 11.82 5.84 -8.03
C ARG A 123 11.37 7.03 -8.86
N GLY A 124 10.98 8.14 -8.23
CA GLY A 124 10.65 9.39 -8.93
C GLY A 124 11.81 10.02 -9.71
N ARG A 125 13.06 9.60 -9.46
CA ARG A 125 14.27 10.08 -10.16
C ARG A 125 15.05 8.97 -10.89
N MET A 126 14.51 7.76 -11.00
CA MET A 126 15.26 6.64 -11.60
C MET A 126 15.58 6.89 -13.09
N TRP A 127 14.78 7.70 -13.78
CA TRP A 127 15.08 8.14 -15.15
C TRP A 127 16.22 9.16 -15.27
N ALA A 128 16.55 9.88 -14.19
CA ALA A 128 17.62 10.88 -14.19
C ALA A 128 19.03 10.27 -14.03
N GLY A 129 19.12 8.98 -13.67
CA GLY A 129 20.39 8.26 -13.54
C GLY A 129 20.92 7.68 -14.86
N TYR A 130 20.04 7.49 -15.84
CA TYR A 130 20.40 7.02 -17.18
C TYR A 130 20.51 8.22 -18.12
N MET A 131 21.60 8.98 -18.00
CA MET A 131 21.93 10.05 -18.95
C MET A 131 22.88 9.49 -20.01
N THR A 132 22.56 9.70 -21.28
CA THR A 132 23.53 9.53 -22.37
C THR A 132 24.44 10.75 -22.42
N ASP A 133 25.61 10.64 -23.05
CA ASP A 133 26.46 11.80 -23.31
C ASP A 133 25.69 12.91 -24.04
N ALA A 134 26.01 14.16 -23.73
CA ALA A 134 25.41 15.31 -24.37
C ALA A 134 25.67 15.26 -25.90
N GLY A 135 24.59 15.33 -26.69
CA GLY A 135 24.68 15.22 -28.15
C GLY A 135 24.71 13.79 -28.70
N CYS A 136 24.43 12.78 -27.88
CA CYS A 136 24.25 11.40 -28.36
C CYS A 136 23.15 11.34 -29.43
N VAL A 137 23.55 11.02 -30.66
CA VAL A 137 22.62 10.84 -31.78
C VAL A 137 22.06 9.43 -31.69
N MET A 138 20.79 9.32 -31.30
CA MET A 138 20.08 8.05 -31.23
C MET A 138 19.86 7.52 -32.66
N GLN A 139 20.48 6.39 -32.99
CA GLN A 139 20.24 5.70 -34.27
C GLN A 139 18.86 5.03 -34.23
N ARG A 140 18.02 5.37 -35.22
CA ARG A 140 16.61 4.94 -35.30
C ARG A 140 16.32 3.98 -36.45
N ASP A 141 17.37 3.46 -37.09
CA ASP A 141 17.19 2.46 -38.14
C ASP A 141 16.64 1.15 -37.57
N ALA A 142 16.03 0.36 -38.44
CA ALA A 142 15.34 -0.86 -38.03
C ALA A 142 16.28 -1.91 -37.39
N VAL A 143 17.55 -1.93 -37.78
CA VAL A 143 18.54 -2.91 -37.29
C VAL A 143 18.95 -2.56 -35.87
N THR A 144 19.30 -1.30 -35.62
CA THR A 144 19.68 -0.82 -34.28
C THR A 144 18.52 -0.96 -33.29
N ARG A 145 17.30 -0.65 -33.72
CA ARG A 145 16.11 -0.83 -32.88
C ARG A 145 15.88 -2.30 -32.53
N HIS A 146 16.04 -3.21 -33.49
CA HIS A 146 15.88 -4.65 -33.26
C HIS A 146 16.93 -5.21 -32.30
N ALA A 147 18.19 -4.76 -32.43
CA ALA A 147 19.27 -5.13 -31.53
C ALA A 147 19.01 -4.66 -30.08
N PHE A 148 18.56 -3.42 -29.91
CA PHE A 148 18.21 -2.87 -28.59
C PHE A 148 17.05 -3.63 -27.93
N ILE A 149 15.98 -3.92 -28.67
CA ILE A 149 14.85 -4.70 -28.16
C ILE A 149 15.30 -6.11 -27.75
N SER A 150 16.17 -6.75 -28.54
CA SER A 150 16.71 -8.08 -28.24
C SER A 150 17.54 -8.08 -26.95
N ALA A 151 18.39 -7.08 -26.75
CA ALA A 151 19.18 -6.93 -25.52
C ALA A 151 18.29 -6.70 -24.29
N ILE A 152 17.19 -5.94 -24.42
CA ILE A 152 16.22 -5.77 -23.33
C ILE A 152 15.54 -7.09 -22.99
N LYS A 153 15.15 -7.90 -24.00
CA LYS A 153 14.54 -9.22 -23.77
C LYS A 153 15.47 -10.16 -23.03
N GLU A 154 16.74 -10.17 -23.44
CA GLU A 154 17.78 -11.00 -22.81
C GLU A 154 18.03 -10.56 -21.36
N PHE A 155 18.15 -9.25 -21.11
CA PHE A 155 18.38 -8.71 -19.78
C PHE A 155 17.19 -8.90 -18.81
N SER A 156 15.96 -8.70 -19.30
CA SER A 156 14.75 -8.71 -18.47
C SER A 156 14.07 -10.08 -18.35
N GLY A 157 14.41 -11.04 -19.21
CA GLY A 157 13.70 -12.32 -19.31
C GLY A 157 12.26 -12.22 -19.85
N ALA A 158 11.81 -11.04 -20.28
CA ALA A 158 10.45 -10.81 -20.74
C ALA A 158 10.27 -11.17 -22.22
N ALA A 159 9.43 -12.17 -22.51
CA ALA A 159 9.17 -12.65 -23.88
C ALA A 159 8.41 -11.66 -24.79
N HIS A 160 7.83 -10.58 -24.24
CA HIS A 160 6.85 -9.72 -24.92
C HIS A 160 7.29 -8.27 -25.19
N ALA A 161 8.59 -7.93 -25.12
CA ALA A 161 9.03 -6.58 -25.53
C ALA A 161 8.89 -6.39 -27.06
N HIS A 162 8.40 -5.23 -27.51
CA HIS A 162 8.19 -4.88 -28.93
C HIS A 162 8.77 -3.52 -29.29
#